data_AF-A0A8S9JL29-F1
#
_entry.id   AF-A0A8S9JL29-F1
#
_cell.length_a   1.000
_cell.length_b   1.000
_cell.length_c   1.000
_cell.angle_alpha   90.00
_cell.angle_beta   90.00
_cell.angle_gamma   90.00
#
_symmetry.space_group_name_H-M   'P 1'
#
loop_
_entity.id
_entity.type
_entity.pdbx_description
1 polymer ?
#
loop_
_entity_poly.entity_id
_entity_poly.type
_entity_poly.pdbx_seq_one_letter_code
_entity_poly.pdbx_strand_id
1 'polypeptide(L)'
;EKLREHGVFETLRSDFLVAFADWDFDPADLPDPFPSGPEKSPSSVHIWQGYEDKVIPFQLQRCLCHKLAWIKYHEVPKGGHLIVHYEGVCDAILKSLLLGEDLPMYKPKAMVTEP
;
A
#
# COMPACT_ATOMS: atom_id res chain seq x y z
N GLU A 1 -0.79 -15.36 -22.14
CA GLU A 1 -1.46 -15.22 -23.45
C GLU A 1 -1.95 -13.79 -23.69
N LYS A 2 -2.74 -13.20 -22.77
CA LYS A 2 -3.27 -11.83 -22.87
C LYS A 2 -2.25 -10.70 -23.03
N LEU A 3 -1.03 -10.83 -22.49
CA LEU A 3 0.05 -9.84 -22.67
C LEU A 3 0.49 -9.67 -24.14
N ARG A 4 0.16 -10.63 -25.02
CA ARG A 4 0.42 -10.53 -26.46
C ARG A 4 -0.65 -9.72 -27.20
N GLU A 5 -1.77 -9.41 -26.53
CA GLU A 5 -2.79 -8.53 -27.07
C GLU A 5 -2.29 -7.09 -26.98
N HIS A 6 -2.27 -6.40 -28.13
CA HIS A 6 -1.67 -5.08 -28.22
C HIS A 6 -2.28 -4.07 -27.23
N GLY A 7 -3.60 -4.08 -27.05
CA GLY A 7 -4.27 -3.20 -26.10
C GLY A 7 -3.81 -3.41 -24.66
N VAL A 8 -3.73 -4.67 -24.20
CA VAL A 8 -3.29 -5.01 -22.84
C VAL A 8 -1.82 -4.61 -22.63
N PHE A 9 -0.97 -4.85 -23.62
CA PHE A 9 0.43 -4.48 -23.55
C PHE A 9 0.63 -2.96 -23.46
N GLU A 10 -0.04 -2.19 -24.32
CA GLU A 10 0.11 -0.74 -24.34
C GLU A 10 -0.45 -0.08 -23.06
N THR A 11 -1.56 -0.60 -22.52
CA THR A 11 -2.08 -0.14 -21.22
C THR A 11 -1.07 -0.40 -20.11
N LEU A 12 -0.58 -1.64 -19.97
CA LEU A 12 0.41 -1.95 -18.94
C LEU A 12 1.70 -1.15 -19.12
N ARG A 13 2.21 -1.01 -20.34
CA ARG A 13 3.40 -0.19 -20.60
C ARG A 13 3.18 1.25 -20.13
N SER A 14 2.02 1.82 -20.42
CA SER A 14 1.68 3.20 -20.03
C SER A 14 1.57 3.33 -18.51
N ASP A 15 0.93 2.36 -17.84
CA ASP A 15 0.83 2.35 -16.38
C ASP A 15 2.22 2.27 -15.71
N PHE A 16 3.11 1.43 -16.24
CA PHE A 16 4.49 1.34 -15.75
C PHE A 16 5.29 2.61 -16.02
N LEU A 17 5.11 3.25 -17.18
CA LEU A 17 5.73 4.54 -17.46
C LEU A 17 5.26 5.58 -16.45
N VAL A 18 3.96 5.69 -16.17
CA VAL A 18 3.47 6.64 -15.16
C VAL A 18 4.00 6.30 -13.76
N ALA A 19 4.02 5.03 -13.38
CA ALA A 19 4.44 4.61 -12.05
C ALA A 19 5.94 4.83 -11.76
N PHE A 20 6.81 4.75 -12.79
CA PHE A 20 8.26 4.78 -12.64
C PHE A 20 8.98 5.86 -13.46
N ALA A 21 8.24 6.76 -14.13
CA ALA A 21 8.83 7.91 -14.81
C ALA A 21 9.40 8.92 -13.82
N ASP A 22 10.11 9.90 -14.35
CA ASP A 22 10.46 11.10 -13.61
C ASP A 22 9.21 11.98 -13.44
N TRP A 23 8.91 12.33 -12.20
CA TRP A 23 7.82 13.24 -11.87
C TRP A 23 8.37 14.64 -11.61
N ASP A 24 7.62 15.66 -12.02
CA ASP A 24 7.97 17.08 -11.80
C ASP A 24 7.80 17.52 -10.33
N PHE A 25 7.45 16.61 -9.42
CA PHE A 25 7.32 16.87 -7.99
C PHE A 25 7.85 15.70 -7.14
N ASP A 26 8.29 16.00 -5.92
CA ASP A 26 8.65 15.01 -4.92
C ASP A 26 7.39 14.61 -4.12
N PRO A 27 6.97 13.33 -4.12
CA PRO A 27 5.86 12.86 -3.30
C PRO A 27 6.00 13.21 -1.81
N ALA A 28 7.24 13.36 -1.32
CA ALA A 28 7.53 13.70 0.06
C ALA A 28 7.19 15.15 0.44
N ASP A 29 6.94 16.01 -0.54
CA ASP A 29 6.62 17.44 -0.36
C ASP A 29 5.13 17.73 -0.55
N LEU A 30 4.29 16.70 -0.60
CA LEU A 30 2.83 16.86 -0.74
C LEU A 30 2.22 17.58 0.47
N PRO A 31 1.44 18.65 0.27
CA PRO A 31 0.75 19.33 1.35
C PRO A 31 -0.30 18.40 1.97
N ASP A 32 -0.60 18.62 3.25
CA ASP A 32 -1.71 17.95 3.91
C ASP A 32 -3.03 18.25 3.16
N PRO A 33 -3.70 17.24 2.59
CA PRO A 33 -4.95 17.46 1.85
C PRO A 33 -6.15 17.71 2.79
N PHE A 34 -6.00 17.52 4.09
CA PHE A 34 -7.07 17.65 5.06
C PHE A 34 -7.13 19.08 5.64
N PRO A 35 -8.31 19.74 5.60
CA PRO A 35 -8.43 21.10 6.11
C PRO A 35 -8.26 21.14 7.63
N SER A 36 -7.46 22.09 8.11
CA SER A 36 -7.28 22.39 9.53
C SER A 36 -8.48 23.17 10.09
N GLY A 37 -9.11 22.68 11.16
CA GLY A 37 -10.24 23.35 11.82
C GLY A 37 -10.65 22.68 13.14
N PRO A 38 -11.41 23.39 13.99
CA PRO A 38 -11.71 22.98 15.38
C PRO A 38 -12.63 21.76 15.52
N GLU A 39 -13.32 21.34 14.46
CA GLU A 39 -14.29 20.24 14.48
C GLU A 39 -13.89 19.03 13.63
N LYS A 40 -12.59 18.77 13.45
CA LYS A 40 -12.14 17.58 12.69
C LYS A 40 -11.38 16.58 13.53
N SER A 41 -11.84 15.32 13.45
CA SER A 41 -10.97 14.17 13.68
C SER A 41 -9.78 14.25 12.72
N PRO A 42 -8.56 13.86 13.15
CA PRO A 42 -7.41 13.84 12.27
C PRO A 42 -7.70 12.84 11.13
N SER A 43 -8.04 13.37 9.96
CA SER A 43 -8.19 12.57 8.75
C SER A 43 -6.80 12.12 8.32
N SER A 44 -6.70 10.91 7.78
CA SER A 44 -5.42 10.38 7.35
C SER A 44 -5.58 9.44 6.17
N VAL A 45 -4.50 9.28 5.41
CA VAL A 45 -4.37 8.25 4.38
C VAL A 45 -3.60 7.09 4.97
N HIS A 46 -4.10 5.87 4.80
CA HIS A 46 -3.42 4.69 5.30
C HIS A 46 -2.77 3.91 4.16
N ILE A 47 -1.53 3.48 4.36
CA ILE A 47 -0.76 2.65 3.41
C ILE A 47 -0.44 1.33 4.09
N TRP A 48 -0.95 0.23 3.52
CA TRP A 48 -0.54 -1.13 3.87
C TRP A 48 0.47 -1.64 2.85
N GLN A 49 1.61 -2.13 3.33
CA GLN A 49 2.65 -2.69 2.46
C GLN A 49 3.19 -4.01 3.02
N GLY A 50 3.46 -4.96 2.13
CA GLY A 50 4.18 -6.17 2.50
C GLY A 50 5.65 -5.89 2.83
N TYR A 51 6.13 -6.36 3.97
CA TYR A 51 7.54 -6.22 4.36
C TYR A 51 8.51 -6.91 3.39
N GLU A 52 8.08 -8.00 2.76
CA GLU A 52 8.86 -8.79 1.81
C GLU A 52 8.60 -8.40 0.35
N ASP A 53 7.94 -7.26 0.10
CA ASP A 53 7.76 -6.72 -1.25
C ASP A 53 9.12 -6.58 -1.96
N LYS A 54 9.19 -7.13 -3.19
CA LYS A 54 10.38 -7.14 -4.04
C LYS A 54 10.33 -6.11 -5.17
N VAL A 55 9.19 -5.47 -5.37
CA VAL A 55 8.97 -4.44 -6.38
C VAL A 55 9.23 -3.07 -5.76
N ILE A 56 8.64 -2.79 -4.59
CA ILE A 56 8.75 -1.50 -3.91
C ILE A 56 9.39 -1.71 -2.52
N PRO A 57 10.55 -1.09 -2.21
CA PRO A 57 11.20 -1.24 -0.91
C PRO A 57 10.42 -0.49 0.19
N PHE A 58 10.16 -1.18 1.31
CA PHE A 58 9.39 -0.63 2.44
C PHE A 58 10.01 0.63 3.07
N GLN A 59 11.33 0.79 2.95
CA GLN A 59 12.07 1.93 3.46
C GLN A 59 11.60 3.26 2.86
N LEU A 60 11.12 3.25 1.60
CA LEU A 60 10.55 4.43 0.95
C LEU A 60 9.31 4.91 1.70
N GLN A 61 8.39 4.00 2.01
CA GLN A 61 7.16 4.37 2.72
C GLN A 61 7.47 4.84 4.15
N ARG A 62 8.44 4.21 4.83
CA ARG A 62 8.93 4.73 6.11
C ARG A 62 9.41 6.17 5.98
N CYS A 63 10.26 6.48 5.00
CA CYS A 63 10.77 7.85 4.79
C CYS A 63 9.63 8.85 4.55
N LEU A 64 8.68 8.51 3.68
CA LEU A 64 7.52 9.34 3.36
C LEU A 64 6.68 9.66 4.60
N CYS A 65 6.40 8.67 5.44
CA CYS A 65 5.53 8.86 6.60
C CYS A 65 6.18 9.66 7.75
N HIS A 66 7.52 9.74 7.78
CA HIS A 66 8.21 10.67 8.67
C HIS A 66 8.03 12.13 8.24
N LYS A 67 7.90 12.39 6.93
CA LYS A 67 7.70 13.74 6.38
C LYS A 67 6.23 14.13 6.31
N LEU A 68 5.35 13.18 5.98
CA LEU A 68 3.92 13.38 5.75
C LEU A 68 3.13 12.80 6.93
N ALA A 69 2.93 13.60 7.97
CA ALA A 69 2.28 13.15 9.22
C ALA A 69 0.81 12.69 9.06
N TRP A 70 0.16 13.11 7.97
CA TRP A 70 -1.20 12.70 7.57
C TRP A 70 -1.24 11.30 6.93
N ILE A 71 -0.09 10.66 6.68
CA ILE A 71 -0.02 9.27 6.26
C ILE A 71 0.20 8.35 7.46
N LYS A 72 -0.61 7.28 7.56
CA LYS A 72 -0.45 6.18 8.50
C LYS A 72 0.06 4.95 7.78
N TYR A 73 1.23 4.47 8.18
CA TYR A 73 1.88 3.34 7.54
C TYR A 73 1.77 2.06 8.34
N HIS A 74 1.46 0.98 7.64
CA HIS A 74 1.21 -0.34 8.20
C HIS A 74 2.00 -1.39 7.42
N GLU A 75 2.90 -2.08 8.11
CA GLU A 75 3.67 -3.17 7.50
C GLU A 75 3.00 -4.52 7.79
N VAL A 76 2.84 -5.31 6.73
CA VAL A 76 2.35 -6.69 6.80
C VAL A 76 3.57 -7.62 6.82
N PRO A 77 3.90 -8.27 7.96
CA PRO A 77 5.01 -9.21 8.04
C PRO A 77 4.77 -10.36 7.06
N LYS A 78 5.83 -10.80 6.40
CA LYS A 78 5.76 -11.86 5.36
C LYS A 78 4.85 -11.52 4.18
N GLY A 79 4.39 -10.27 4.07
CA GLY A 79 3.62 -9.78 2.94
C GLY A 79 4.51 -9.49 1.75
N GLY A 80 4.15 -9.94 0.55
CA GLY A 80 4.79 -9.55 -0.71
C GLY A 80 4.14 -8.31 -1.34
N HIS A 81 4.34 -8.12 -2.65
CA HIS A 81 3.75 -6.99 -3.38
C HIS A 81 2.21 -7.03 -3.45
N LEU A 82 1.64 -8.24 -3.53
CA LEU A 82 0.22 -8.47 -3.77
C LEU A 82 -0.54 -8.88 -2.49
N ILE A 83 -0.28 -8.20 -1.36
CA ILE A 83 -0.93 -8.50 -0.06
C ILE A 83 -2.45 -8.46 -0.11
N VAL A 84 -3.04 -7.68 -1.03
CA VAL A 84 -4.50 -7.56 -1.19
C VAL A 84 -5.17 -8.88 -1.62
N HIS A 85 -4.40 -9.85 -2.11
CA HIS A 85 -4.92 -11.17 -2.47
C HIS A 85 -4.78 -12.21 -1.35
N TYR A 86 -4.20 -11.84 -0.21
CA TYR A 86 -4.01 -12.76 0.89
C TYR A 86 -5.31 -12.89 1.68
N GLU A 87 -5.66 -14.13 2.04
CA GLU A 87 -6.88 -14.44 2.79
C GLU A 87 -6.96 -13.60 4.07
N GLY A 88 -8.06 -12.88 4.25
CA GLY A 88 -8.35 -12.06 5.43
C GLY A 88 -7.69 -10.69 5.47
N VAL A 89 -6.74 -10.35 4.59
CA VAL A 89 -6.08 -9.03 4.62
C VAL A 89 -7.06 -7.90 4.30
N CYS A 90 -7.89 -8.04 3.27
CA CYS A 90 -8.90 -7.03 2.92
C CYS A 90 -9.90 -6.78 4.05
N ASP A 91 -10.43 -7.86 4.65
CA ASP A 91 -11.38 -7.76 5.77
C ASP A 91 -10.73 -7.05 6.97
N ALA A 92 -9.48 -7.36 7.25
CA ALA A 92 -8.75 -6.76 8.35
C ALA A 92 -8.48 -5.26 8.10
N ILE A 93 -8.10 -4.87 6.87
CA ILE A 93 -7.96 -3.46 6.47
C ILE A 93 -9.28 -2.71 6.66
N LEU A 94 -10.40 -3.29 6.22
CA LEU A 94 -11.72 -2.68 6.37
C LEU A 94 -12.13 -2.52 7.85
N LYS A 95 -11.88 -3.52 8.69
CA LYS A 95 -12.13 -3.43 10.13
C LYS A 95 -11.25 -2.37 10.80
N SER A 96 -9.99 -2.25 10.40
CA SER A 96 -9.10 -1.21 10.90
C SER A 96 -9.61 0.19 10.55
N LEU A 97 -10.04 0.40 9.29
CA LEU A 97 -10.56 1.69 8.83
C LEU A 97 -11.92 2.06 9.41
N LEU A 98 -12.84 1.10 9.56
CA LEU A 98 -14.23 1.36 9.94
C LEU A 98 -14.49 1.23 11.44
N LEU A 99 -13.79 0.31 12.11
CA LEU A 99 -14.00 -0.03 13.52
C LEU A 99 -12.83 0.39 14.42
N GLY A 100 -11.70 0.82 13.84
CA GLY A 100 -10.49 1.15 14.60
C GLY A 100 -9.81 -0.07 15.23
N GLU A 101 -10.08 -1.28 14.72
CA GLU A 101 -9.44 -2.50 15.21
C GLU A 101 -7.97 -2.54 14.77
N ASP A 102 -7.07 -2.86 15.69
CA ASP A 102 -5.67 -3.18 15.35
C ASP A 102 -5.63 -4.49 14.57
N LEU A 103 -4.95 -4.48 13.43
CA LEU A 103 -4.81 -5.66 12.59
C LEU A 103 -4.21 -6.82 13.39
N PRO A 104 -4.91 -7.97 13.53
CA PRO A 104 -4.21 -9.18 13.93
C PRO A 104 -3.21 -9.48 12.82
N MET A 105 -1.91 -9.36 13.14
CA MET A 105 -0.80 -9.64 12.23
C MET A 105 -1.14 -10.83 11.33
N TYR A 106 -1.19 -10.61 10.01
CA TYR A 106 -1.41 -11.68 9.04
C TYR A 106 -0.45 -12.83 9.36
N LYS A 107 -1.01 -13.97 9.75
CA LYS A 107 -0.28 -15.23 9.91
C LYS A 107 -0.57 -16.04 8.66
N PRO A 108 0.37 -16.17 7.70
CA PRO A 108 0.16 -17.08 6.59
C PRO A 108 -0.12 -18.46 7.17
N LYS A 109 -1.16 -19.15 6.65
CA LYS A 109 -1.31 -20.60 6.89
C LYS A 109 0.02 -21.23 6.51
N ALA A 110 0.61 -22.02 7.41
CA ALA A 110 1.82 -22.77 7.10
C ALA A 110 1.58 -23.50 5.78
N MET A 111 2.50 -23.36 4.82
CA MET A 111 2.44 -24.16 3.59
C MET A 111 2.35 -25.62 4.03
N VAL A 112 1.22 -26.26 3.77
CA VAL A 112 1.10 -27.70 3.93
C VAL A 112 2.08 -28.27 2.92
N THR A 113 3.25 -28.65 3.42
CA THR A 113 4.20 -29.46 2.68
C THR A 113 3.63 -30.87 2.77
N GLU A 114 2.76 -31.22 1.81
CA GLU A 114 2.42 -32.64 1.65
C GLU A 114 3.68 -33.39 1.17
N PRO A 115 3.90 -34.61 1.69
CA PRO A 115 5.12 -35.40 1.46
C PRO A 115 5.26 -35.92 0.03
#